data_AF-A0A538DHN2-F1
#
_entry.id   AF-A0A538DHN2-F1
#
_cell.length_a   1.000
_cell.length_b   1.000
_cell.length_c   1.000
_cell.angle_alpha   90.00
_cell.angle_beta   90.00
_cell.angle_gamma   90.00
#
_symmetry.space_group_name_H-M   'P 1'
#
loop_
_entity.id
_entity.type
_entity.pdbx_description
1 polymer ?
#
loop_
_entity_poly.entity_id
_entity_poly.type
_entity_poly.pdbx_seq_one_letter_code
_entity_poly.pdbx_strand_id
1 'polypeptide(L)'
;YIMNVEGHEHRVDYEPGESSTGLFGGNSNWRGPIWMPTNFLLIESLQKFDHFYGPRFQQEYPTGSGKMLSLWDVAAEISRRLTRIFLRDAEGKRPVHGQ
;
A
#
# COMPACT_ATOMS: atom_id res chain seq x y z
N TYR A 1 10.78 -9.85 -14.50
CA TYR A 1 11.94 -9.91 -15.44
C TYR A 1 12.14 -11.37 -15.83
N ILE A 2 12.40 -11.67 -17.11
CA ILE A 2 12.55 -13.05 -17.61
C ILE A 2 13.95 -13.20 -18.19
N MET A 3 14.68 -14.21 -17.71
CA MET A 3 16.01 -14.59 -18.20
C MET A 3 15.95 -16.03 -18.71
N ASN A 4 16.45 -16.27 -19.91
CA ASN A 4 16.59 -17.62 -20.46
C ASN A 4 18.05 -18.06 -20.36
N VAL A 5 18.31 -19.18 -19.68
CA VAL A 5 19.63 -19.80 -19.54
C VAL A 5 19.52 -21.28 -19.86
N GLU A 6 20.35 -21.78 -20.77
CA GLU A 6 20.38 -23.21 -21.19
C GLU A 6 19.01 -23.81 -21.55
N GLY A 7 18.12 -23.02 -22.15
CA GLY A 7 16.77 -23.49 -22.54
C GLY A 7 15.75 -23.51 -21.40
N HIS A 8 16.13 -23.07 -20.20
CA HIS A 8 15.24 -22.90 -19.06
C HIS A 8 14.88 -21.42 -18.86
N GLU A 9 13.58 -21.15 -18.73
CA GLU A 9 13.05 -19.83 -18.42
C GLU A 9 13.09 -19.60 -16.90
N HIS A 10 13.81 -18.57 -16.46
CA HIS A 10 13.84 -18.10 -15.09
C HIS A 10 13.14 -16.75 -15.00
N ARG A 11 12.10 -16.65 -14.16
CA ARG A 11 11.28 -15.46 -14.02
C ARG A 11 11.36 -14.90 -12.61
N VAL A 12 11.62 -13.60 -12.51
CA VAL A 12 11.43 -12.81 -11.28
C VAL A 12 10.02 -12.25 -11.31
N ASP A 13 9.16 -12.84 -10.50
CA ASP A 13 7.78 -12.43 -10.30
C ASP A 13 7.58 -11.57 -9.06
N TYR A 14 6.56 -10.71 -9.11
CA TYR A 14 6.02 -10.14 -7.89
C TYR A 14 5.23 -11.22 -7.17
N GLU A 15 5.69 -11.63 -5.99
CA GLU A 15 5.03 -12.62 -5.15
C GLU A 15 4.32 -11.92 -3.98
N PRO A 16 2.99 -11.78 -4.01
CA PRO A 16 2.25 -11.17 -2.92
C PRO A 16 2.18 -12.12 -1.72
N GLY A 17 2.55 -11.61 -0.54
CA GLY A 17 2.43 -12.35 0.73
C GLY A 17 3.64 -13.23 1.04
N GLU A 18 3.77 -14.38 0.38
CA GLU A 18 4.81 -15.37 0.67
C GLU A 18 5.58 -15.76 -0.59
N SER A 19 6.84 -16.21 -0.43
CA SER A 19 7.60 -16.66 -1.59
C SER A 19 7.12 -18.04 -2.06
N SER A 20 7.08 -18.27 -3.38
CA SER A 20 6.79 -19.59 -3.93
C SER A 20 7.97 -20.57 -3.79
N THR A 21 9.15 -20.10 -3.38
CA THR A 21 10.36 -20.93 -3.24
C THR A 21 11.03 -20.74 -1.89
N GLY A 22 11.51 -21.83 -1.28
CA GLY A 22 12.24 -21.77 -0.01
C GLY A 22 13.63 -21.12 -0.10
N LEU A 23 14.13 -20.87 -1.31
CA LEU A 23 15.46 -20.29 -1.59
C LEU A 23 15.48 -18.77 -1.42
N PHE A 24 14.36 -18.09 -1.59
CA PHE A 24 14.23 -16.65 -1.42
C PHE A 24 13.29 -16.39 -0.25
N GLY A 25 13.87 -16.28 0.96
CA GLY A 25 13.13 -15.97 2.18
C GLY A 25 12.18 -14.80 1.96
N GLY A 26 10.95 -14.97 2.43
CA GLY A 26 9.77 -14.18 2.06
C GLY A 26 9.96 -12.67 1.97
N ASN A 27 9.14 -12.04 1.13
CA ASN A 27 9.03 -10.59 1.03
C ASN A 27 8.76 -9.97 2.43
N SER A 28 8.85 -8.65 2.55
CA SER A 28 8.68 -7.89 3.81
C SER A 28 7.38 -8.17 4.59
N ASN A 29 6.44 -8.95 4.06
CA ASN A 29 5.29 -9.49 4.81
C ASN A 29 5.62 -10.69 5.72
N TRP A 30 6.83 -11.27 5.69
CA TRP A 30 7.16 -12.45 6.52
C TRP A 30 7.16 -12.18 8.04
N ARG A 31 7.24 -10.90 8.45
CA ARG A 31 7.03 -10.44 9.84
C ARG A 31 5.72 -9.67 10.02
N GLY A 32 4.79 -9.86 9.08
CA GLY A 32 3.65 -8.97 8.87
C GLY A 32 4.04 -7.76 8.00
N PRO A 33 3.05 -7.04 7.45
CA PRO A 33 3.29 -5.90 6.58
C PRO A 33 3.96 -4.76 7.37
N ILE A 34 5.29 -4.67 7.35
CA ILE A 34 6.06 -3.60 8.02
C ILE A 34 5.55 -2.21 7.60
N TRP A 35 5.05 -2.08 6.38
CA TRP A 35 4.46 -0.86 5.86
C TRP A 35 3.17 -0.45 6.60
N MET A 36 2.41 -1.38 7.18
CA MET A 36 1.10 -1.08 7.78
C MET A 36 1.22 -0.25 9.07
N PRO A 37 2.03 -0.61 10.08
CA PRO A 37 2.26 0.24 11.25
C PRO A 37 2.83 1.63 10.88
N THR A 38 3.76 1.72 9.92
CA THR A 38 4.30 3.01 9.49
C THR A 38 3.24 3.91 8.86
N ASN A 39 2.37 3.35 8.03
CA ASN A 39 1.26 4.10 7.45
C ASN A 39 0.22 4.51 8.50
N PHE A 40 -0.03 3.68 9.52
CA PHE A 40 -0.87 4.06 10.66
C PHE A 40 -0.31 5.27 11.40
N LEU A 41 1.01 5.27 11.69
CA LEU A 41 1.67 6.42 12.32
C LEU A 41 1.60 7.68 11.45
N LEU A 42 1.72 7.55 10.13
CA LEU A 42 1.53 8.68 9.19
C LEU A 42 0.11 9.25 9.27
N ILE A 43 -0.91 8.40 9.28
CA ILE A 43 -2.32 8.81 9.41
C ILE A 43 -2.53 9.58 10.72
N GLU A 44 -2.04 9.06 11.83
CA GLU A 44 -2.08 9.71 13.15
C GLU A 44 -1.40 11.09 13.14
N SER A 45 -0.23 11.19 12.51
CA SER A 45 0.48 12.47 12.36
C SER A 45 -0.33 13.48 11.54
N LEU A 46 -0.91 13.06 10.41
CA LEU A 46 -1.74 13.92 9.57
C LEU A 46 -2.97 14.45 10.33
N GLN A 47 -3.64 13.60 11.09
CA GLN A 47 -4.78 14.00 11.93
C GLN A 47 -4.39 15.01 13.01
N LYS A 48 -3.23 14.83 13.66
CA LYS A 48 -2.70 15.78 14.66
C LYS A 48 -2.37 17.13 14.03
N PHE A 49 -1.77 17.13 12.84
CA PHE A 49 -1.50 18.37 12.14
C PHE A 49 -2.77 19.05 11.63
N ASP A 50 -3.76 18.29 11.17
CA ASP A 50 -5.07 18.86 10.81
C ASP A 50 -5.74 19.53 12.01
N HIS A 51 -5.72 18.88 13.17
CA HIS A 51 -6.24 19.47 14.41
C HIS A 51 -5.58 20.82 14.75
N PHE A 52 -4.28 20.96 14.46
CA PHE A 52 -3.52 22.19 14.73
C PHE A 52 -3.76 23.28 13.67
N TYR A 53 -3.69 22.93 12.38
CA TYR A 53 -3.76 23.91 11.27
C TYR A 53 -5.20 24.19 10.80
N GLY A 54 -6.11 23.27 11.05
CA GLY A 54 -7.49 23.29 10.60
C GLY A 54 -7.65 23.01 9.09
N PRO A 55 -8.92 22.91 8.62
CA PRO A 55 -9.24 22.42 7.28
C PRO A 55 -8.87 23.39 6.14
N ARG A 56 -8.46 24.62 6.46
CA ARG A 56 -8.00 25.61 5.47
C ARG A 56 -6.58 25.32 5.00
N PHE A 57 -5.79 24.58 5.78
CA PHE A 57 -4.48 24.12 5.32
C PHE A 57 -4.69 22.90 4.43
N GLN A 58 -4.56 23.13 3.12
CA GLN A 58 -4.84 22.12 2.12
C GLN A 58 -3.57 21.74 1.36
N GLN A 59 -3.49 20.48 0.95
CA GLN A 59 -2.48 20.00 0.02
C GLN A 59 -3.07 19.20 -1.12
N GLU A 60 -2.33 19.21 -2.23
CA GLU A 60 -2.70 18.44 -3.40
C GLU A 60 -2.57 16.94 -3.11
N TYR A 61 -3.66 16.19 -3.28
CA TYR A 61 -3.65 14.75 -3.13
C TYR A 61 -4.66 14.05 -4.06
N PRO A 62 -4.21 13.07 -4.87
CA PRO A 62 -2.81 12.69 -5.09
C PRO A 62 -2.02 13.81 -5.78
N THR A 63 -0.70 13.82 -5.63
CA THR A 63 0.18 14.78 -6.31
C THR A 63 -0.07 14.77 -7.83
N GLY A 64 -0.19 15.95 -8.44
CA GLY A 64 -0.50 16.13 -9.85
C GLY A 64 -1.99 15.97 -10.23
N SER A 65 -2.90 15.80 -9.28
CA SER A 65 -4.35 15.68 -9.55
C SER A 65 -5.12 17.01 -9.61
N GLY A 66 -4.52 18.11 -9.15
CA GLY A 66 -5.19 19.39 -8.92
C GLY A 66 -6.22 19.37 -7.77
N LYS A 67 -6.41 18.23 -7.10
CA LYS A 67 -7.38 18.08 -6.01
C LYS A 67 -6.76 18.51 -4.68
N MET A 68 -7.22 19.65 -4.16
CA MET A 68 -6.80 20.15 -2.85
C MET A 68 -7.65 19.54 -1.74
N LEU A 69 -6.99 18.95 -0.75
CA LEU A 69 -7.60 18.26 0.38
C LEU A 69 -7.02 18.76 1.69
N SER A 70 -7.84 18.79 2.75
CA SER A 70 -7.32 18.99 4.11
C SER A 70 -6.43 17.81 4.53
N LEU A 71 -5.62 17.97 5.57
CA LEU A 71 -4.80 16.87 6.07
C LEU A 71 -5.65 15.73 6.62
N TRP A 72 -6.84 16.05 7.17
CA TRP A 72 -7.84 15.05 7.57
C TRP A 72 -8.30 14.21 6.38
N ASP A 73 -8.66 14.86 5.26
CA ASP A 73 -9.12 14.18 4.06
C ASP A 73 -8.02 13.30 3.46
N VAL A 74 -6.78 13.79 3.43
CA VAL A 74 -5.62 13.00 3.00
C VAL A 74 -5.43 11.76 3.88
N ALA A 75 -5.51 11.91 5.21
CA ALA A 75 -5.43 10.79 6.14
C ALA A 75 -6.55 9.76 5.88
N ALA A 76 -7.77 10.21 5.61
CA ALA A 76 -8.91 9.37 5.29
C ALA A 76 -8.76 8.63 3.95
N GLU A 77 -8.20 9.26 2.92
CA GLU A 77 -7.88 8.61 1.64
C GLU A 77 -6.80 7.53 1.79
N ILE A 78 -5.73 7.82 2.55
CA ILE A 78 -4.67 6.84 2.83
C ILE A 78 -5.26 5.66 3.61
N SER A 79 -6.04 5.92 4.66
CA SER A 79 -6.72 4.87 5.44
C SER A 79 -7.63 3.99 4.56
N ARG A 80 -8.41 4.60 3.66
CA ARG A 80 -9.23 3.86 2.68
C ARG A 80 -8.39 3.00 1.74
N ARG A 81 -7.26 3.50 1.26
CA ARG A 81 -6.36 2.71 0.40
C ARG A 81 -5.76 1.51 1.13
N LEU A 82 -5.31 1.69 2.38
CA LEU A 82 -4.74 0.59 3.19
C LEU A 82 -5.78 -0.46 3.53
N THR A 83 -7.00 -0.05 3.90
CA THR A 83 -8.08 -0.98 4.25
C THR A 83 -8.60 -1.73 3.02
N ARG A 84 -8.69 -1.05 1.87
CA ARG A 84 -9.21 -1.63 0.61
C ARG A 84 -8.48 -2.89 0.17
N ILE A 85 -7.19 -3.05 0.49
CA ILE A 85 -6.47 -4.26 0.08
C ILE A 85 -6.97 -5.54 0.78
N PHE A 86 -7.62 -5.39 1.94
CA PHE A 86 -8.17 -6.50 2.73
C PHE A 86 -9.67 -6.72 2.47
N LEU A 87 -10.34 -5.74 1.86
CA LEU A 87 -11.75 -5.83 1.52
C LEU A 87 -11.97 -6.64 0.24
N ARG A 88 -13.15 -7.23 0.12
CA ARG A 88 -13.56 -7.90 -1.12
C ARG A 88 -13.98 -6.86 -2.16
N ASP A 89 -13.62 -7.07 -3.42
CA ASP A 89 -14.18 -6.35 -4.56
C ASP A 89 -15.55 -6.92 -4.99
N ALA A 90 -16.07 -6.43 -6.12
CA ALA A 90 -17.37 -6.84 -6.65
C ALA A 90 -17.37 -8.32 -7.09
N GLU A 91 -16.22 -8.84 -7.46
CA GLU A 91 -15.97 -10.22 -7.85
C GLU A 91 -15.66 -11.13 -6.63
N GLY A 92 -15.68 -10.56 -5.43
CA GLY A 92 -15.45 -11.27 -4.17
C GLY A 92 -13.97 -11.54 -3.85
N LYS A 93 -13.04 -10.99 -4.64
CA LYS A 93 -11.59 -11.16 -4.48
C LYS A 93 -11.00 -10.13 -3.54
N ARG A 94 -9.84 -10.44 -2.95
CA ARG A 94 -9.10 -9.49 -2.10
C ARG A 94 -7.74 -9.18 -2.71
N PRO A 95 -7.38 -7.90 -2.90
CA PRO A 95 -6.08 -7.51 -3.48
C PRO A 95 -4.88 -8.06 -2.71
N VAL A 96 -4.98 -8.26 -1.39
CA VAL A 96 -3.89 -8.82 -0.57
C VAL A 96 -3.45 -10.22 -1.00
N HIS A 97 -4.29 -10.96 -1.75
CA HIS A 97 -3.96 -12.28 -2.30
C HIS A 97 -3.34 -12.21 -3.71
N GLY A 98 -3.13 -11.03 -4.28
CA GLY A 98 -2.58 -10.86 -5.63
C GLY A 98 -3.53 -11.21 -6.76
N GLN A 99 -4.85 -11.14 -6.53
CA GLN A 99 -5.90 -11.59 -7.46
C GLN A 99 -6.80 -10.46 -7.94
#